data_AF-A0A5K1H4C5-F1
#
_entry.id   AF-A0A5K1H4C5-F1
#
_cell.length_a   1.000
_cell.length_b   1.000
_cell.length_c   1.000
_cell.angle_alpha   90.00
_cell.angle_beta   90.00
_cell.angle_gamma   90.00
#
_symmetry.space_group_name_H-M   'P 1'
#
loop_
_entity.id
_entity.type
_entity.pdbx_description
1 polymer ?
#
loop_
_entity_poly.entity_id
_entity_poly.type
_entity_poly.pdbx_seq_one_letter_code
_entity_poly.pdbx_strand_id
1 'polypeptide(L)' 'GFKVSGSDLVWSSNMSRLKKAGARLHLGHSSSNLRDYDGLVTPSAVIKSSAIPADNEEILQAEASGMPV' A
#
# COMPACT_ATOMS: atom_id res chain seq x y z
N GLY A 1 16.97 -5.98 4.68
CA GLY A 1 16.04 -4.86 4.39
C GLY A 1 14.62 -5.39 4.36
N PHE A 2 13.63 -4.50 4.43
CA PHE A 2 12.20 -4.88 4.36
C PHE A 2 11.67 -4.71 2.94
N LYS A 3 10.69 -5.54 2.56
CA LYS A 3 9.89 -5.32 1.36
C LYS A 3 8.87 -4.23 1.67
N VAL A 4 8.85 -3.18 0.86
CA VAL A 4 7.91 -2.07 0.99
C VAL A 4 7.09 -1.92 -0.27
N SER A 5 5.80 -1.68 -0.08
CA SER A 5 4.87 -1.30 -1.12
C SER A 5 4.10 -0.03 -0.72
N GLY A 6 3.49 0.64 -1.69
CA GLY A 6 2.66 1.80 -1.44
C GLY A 6 1.75 2.15 -2.62
N SER A 7 0.69 2.89 -2.33
CA SER A 7 -0.29 3.38 -3.30
C SER A 7 -0.42 4.90 -3.19
N ASP A 8 -0.77 5.56 -4.29
CA ASP A 8 -1.10 6.98 -4.31
C ASP A 8 -2.01 7.27 -5.51
N LEU A 9 -2.85 8.29 -5.42
CA LEU A 9 -3.77 8.69 -6.49
C LEU A 9 -3.02 9.28 -7.69
N VAL A 10 -1.88 9.93 -7.45
CA VAL A 10 -1.12 10.65 -8.49
C VAL A 10 0.32 10.20 -8.50
N TRP A 11 0.84 9.90 -9.70
CA TRP A 11 2.23 9.52 -9.86
C TRP A 11 3.17 10.71 -9.61
N SER A 12 3.97 10.64 -8.55
CA SER A 12 4.91 11.69 -8.17
C SER A 12 6.37 11.38 -8.52
N SER A 13 7.22 12.40 -8.46
CA SER A 13 8.68 12.22 -8.58
C SER A 13 9.25 11.36 -7.44
N ASN A 14 8.66 11.43 -6.25
CA ASN A 14 9.00 10.58 -5.10
C ASN A 14 8.69 9.11 -5.38
N MET A 15 7.51 8.81 -5.93
CA MET A 15 7.19 7.46 -6.39
C MET A 15 8.21 6.95 -7.41
N SER A 16 8.62 7.80 -8.35
CA SER A 16 9.63 7.41 -9.34
C SER A 16 10.96 7.02 -8.70
N ARG A 17 11.39 7.73 -7.63
CA ARG A 17 12.61 7.41 -6.88
C ARG A 17 12.46 6.10 -6.10
N LEU A 18 11.34 5.92 -5.40
CA LEU A 18 11.05 4.71 -4.63
C LEU A 18 10.98 3.47 -5.53
N LYS A 19 10.33 3.57 -6.70
CA LYS A 19 10.29 2.48 -7.68
C LYS A 19 11.69 2.12 -8.19
N LYS A 20 12.53 3.11 -8.48
CA LYS A 20 13.95 2.88 -8.85
C LYS A 20 14.76 2.23 -7.72
N ALA A 21 14.41 2.52 -6.47
CA ALA A 21 15.01 1.89 -5.29
C ALA A 21 14.47 0.47 -5.02
N GLY A 22 13.52 -0.03 -5.82
CA GLY A 22 12.96 -1.38 -5.71
C GLY A 22 11.66 -1.48 -4.91
N ALA A 23 11.06 -0.36 -4.50
CA ALA A 23 9.74 -0.37 -3.89
C ALA A 23 8.65 -0.69 -4.92
N ARG A 24 7.61 -1.39 -4.48
CA ARG A 24 6.45 -1.72 -5.33
C ARG A 24 5.38 -0.66 -5.17
N LEU A 25 5.01 0.02 -6.26
CA LEU A 25 4.12 1.17 -6.19
C LEU A 25 2.92 1.00 -7.11
N HIS A 26 1.76 1.38 -6.61
CA HIS A 26 0.46 1.25 -7.24
C HIS A 26 -0.14 2.64 -7.46
N LEU A 27 -0.80 2.84 -8.59
CA LEU A 27 -1.51 4.09 -8.88
C LEU A 27 -3.01 3.87 -8.62
N GLY A 28 -3.61 4.76 -7.83
CA GLY A 28 -4.95 4.59 -7.29
C GLY A 28 -4.98 3.71 -6.05
N HIS A 29 -6.02 3.89 -5.24
CA HIS A 29 -6.29 3.01 -4.10
C HIS A 29 -7.06 1.80 -4.58
N SER A 30 -6.70 0.63 -4.06
CA SER A 30 -7.42 -0.61 -4.29
C SER A 30 -7.14 -1.61 -3.19
N SER A 31 -8.16 -2.30 -2.68
CA SER A 31 -7.98 -3.40 -1.73
C SER A 31 -7.04 -4.50 -2.25
N SER A 32 -6.91 -4.66 -3.57
CA SER A 32 -5.95 -5.58 -4.18
C SER A 32 -4.49 -5.16 -3.98
N ASN A 33 -4.21 -3.88 -3.71
CA ASN A 33 -2.84 -3.37 -3.49
C ASN A 33 -2.22 -3.89 -2.19
N LEU A 34 -3.04 -4.41 -1.26
CA LEU A 34 -2.56 -5.10 -0.06
C LEU A 34 -2.08 -6.53 -0.33
N ARG A 35 -2.21 -7.01 -1.56
CA ARG A 35 -1.72 -8.33 -1.96
C ARG A 35 -0.53 -8.14 -2.88
N ASP A 36 0.49 -8.97 -2.69
CA ASP A 36 1.54 -9.06 -3.70
C ASP A 36 1.00 -9.62 -5.02
N TYR A 37 1.76 -9.52 -6.12
CA TYR A 37 1.35 -10.04 -7.43
C TYR A 37 1.03 -11.54 -7.42
N ASP A 38 1.65 -12.29 -6.51
CA ASP A 38 1.39 -13.72 -6.32
C ASP A 38 0.16 -14.00 -5.41
N GLY A 39 -0.47 -12.96 -4.84
CA GLY A 39 -1.65 -13.06 -3.97
C GLY A 39 -1.40 -13.71 -2.60
N LEU A 40 -0.19 -14.20 -2.35
CA LEU A 40 0.17 -15.05 -1.20
C LEU A 40 0.73 -14.28 0.00
N VAL A 41 1.17 -13.05 -0.20
CA VAL A 41 1.84 -12.25 0.84
C VAL A 41 1.04 -10.99 1.10
N THR A 42 0.56 -10.87 2.34
CA THR A 42 0.00 -9.63 2.89
C THR A 42 1.08 -8.88 3.68
N PRO A 43 1.04 -7.53 3.73
CA PRO A 43 1.96 -6.76 4.56
C PRO A 43 1.77 -7.10 6.04
N SER A 44 2.85 -6.98 6.81
CA SER A 44 2.78 -7.16 8.27
C SER A 44 2.18 -5.95 9.00
N ALA A 45 2.14 -4.78 8.35
CA ALA A 45 1.52 -3.56 8.84
C ALA A 45 1.21 -2.64 7.64
N VAL A 46 0.18 -1.80 7.78
CA VAL A 46 -0.14 -0.72 6.85
C VAL A 46 0.24 0.60 7.52
N ILE A 47 0.75 1.55 6.75
CA ILE A 47 1.05 2.89 7.25
C ILE A 47 0.25 3.86 6.40
N LYS A 48 -0.57 4.70 7.06
CA LYS A 48 -1.36 5.73 6.37
C LYS A 48 -0.99 7.13 6.81
N SER A 49 -1.25 8.09 5.92
CA SER A 49 -1.25 9.51 6.27
C SER A 49 -2.58 9.89 6.93
N SER A 50 -2.59 10.99 7.67
CA SER A 50 -3.82 11.59 8.20
C SER A 50 -4.81 12.01 7.11
N ALA A 51 -4.33 12.22 5.88
CA ALA A 51 -5.15 12.55 4.72
C ALA A 51 -5.88 11.34 4.09
N ILE A 52 -5.54 10.10 4.50
CA ILE A 52 -6.23 8.90 4.00
C ILE A 52 -7.48 8.66 4.86
N PRO A 53 -8.68 8.71 4.26
CA PRO A 53 -9.91 8.55 5.00
C PRO A 53 -10.07 7.11 5.50
N ALA A 54 -10.86 6.92 6.56
CA ALA A 54 -11.04 5.61 7.19
C ALA A 54 -11.82 4.62 6.31
N ASP A 55 -12.62 5.12 5.37
CA ASP A 55 -13.37 4.32 4.39
C ASP A 55 -12.53 3.92 3.16
N ASN A 56 -11.24 4.24 3.15
CA ASN A 56 -10.34 3.77 2.11
C ASN A 56 -10.32 2.23 2.11
N GLU A 57 -10.53 1.63 0.94
CA GLU A 57 -10.66 0.19 0.77
C GLU A 57 -9.40 -0.61 1.17
N GLU A 58 -8.22 0.01 1.14
CA GLU A 58 -6.99 -0.59 1.66
C GLU A 58 -7.04 -0.65 3.20
N ILE A 59 -7.53 0.39 3.86
CA ILE A 59 -7.63 0.42 5.32
C ILE A 59 -8.68 -0.57 5.82
N LEU A 60 -9.87 -0.56 5.22
CA LEU A 60 -10.96 -1.48 5.57
C LEU A 60 -10.54 -2.94 5.40
N GLN A 61 -9.83 -3.26 4.31
CA GLN A 61 -9.35 -4.61 4.06
C GLN A 61 -8.24 -5.03 5.04
N ALA A 62 -7.35 -4.11 5.43
CA ALA A 62 -6.31 -4.38 6.42
C ALA A 62 -6.92 -4.69 7.79
N GLU A 63 -7.85 -3.86 8.25
CA GLU A 63 -8.55 -4.05 9.52
C GLU A 63 -9.35 -5.37 9.53
N ALA A 64 -10.07 -5.67 8.45
CA ALA A 64 -10.81 -6.93 8.29
C ALA A 64 -9.89 -8.16 8.32
N SER A 65 -8.62 -8.00 7.91
CA SER A 65 -7.60 -9.05 7.93
C SER A 65 -6.82 -9.11 9.25
N GLY A 66 -7.18 -8.28 10.24
CA GLY A 66 -6.49 -8.18 11.53
C GLY A 66 -5.08 -7.58 11.44
N MET A 67 -4.78 -6.84 10.37
CA MET A 67 -3.49 -6.19 10.18
C MET A 67 -3.41 -4.90 10.99
N PRO A 68 -2.25 -4.57 11.60
CA PRO A 68 -2.02 -3.27 12.20
C PRO A 68 -2.02 -2.18 11.12
N VAL A 69 -2.71 -1.07 11.39
CA VAL A 69 -2.80 0.14 10.55
C VAL A 69 -2.31 1.36 11.33
#